data_AF-A0A510UQ15-F1
#
_entry.id   AF-A0A510UQ15-F1
#
_cell.length_a   1.000
_cell.length_b   1.000
_cell.length_c   1.000
_cell.angle_alpha   90.00
_cell.angle_beta   90.00
_cell.angle_gamma   90.00
#
_symmetry.space_group_name_H-M   'P 1'
#
loop_
_entity.id
_entity.type
_entity.pdbx_description
1 polymer ?
#
loop_
_entity_poly.entity_id
_entity_poly.type
_entity_poly.pdbx_seq_one_letter_code
_entity_poly.pdbx_strand_id
1 'polypeptide(L)'
;MTPAGPVDPPRAPGRLGEAIPAADLLTYLAALERWAADRRAELDRLDTASRQTDKPEAFTSDVVLAMTMWQAIRGRLDRLVEVWDSGRADAVAREQMSQLIWGRLDAGQGSALVSLVEAVTLCDAMLDQLRDRLAFDPGAADEAARLRAVRAAIVRCEDLAADDEARARVGALRAREQGISTQAARGADVGGPLGELEVEVATTERDLIVDVSQRRTLARQRSDAEALRDALEDREPTLHALAERCRREVVDPPNLAVPDVSRLGDVPPTRSEVDAFVERLRTVQRAFDAVADAYGRPLRERAELRYRLEGLRAAADANGRSASPTVRSGYDEAREAVERTPCDVVLARFYVEQYEFLTRDVPAHGPKGATR
;
A
#
# COMPACT_ATOMS: atom_id res chain seq x y z
N MET A 1 -0.68 -2.45 43.58
CA MET A 1 -0.26 -1.31 44.42
C MET A 1 -0.41 -0.07 43.55
N THR A 2 -1.49 0.68 43.73
CA THR A 2 -1.81 1.87 42.92
C THR A 2 -0.76 2.95 43.21
N PRO A 3 -0.17 3.62 42.21
CA PRO A 3 0.68 4.78 42.49
C PRO A 3 -0.17 5.82 43.21
N ALA A 4 0.29 6.24 44.39
CA ALA A 4 -0.34 7.33 45.12
C ALA A 4 -0.33 8.57 44.21
N GLY A 5 -1.44 9.31 44.18
CA GLY A 5 -1.48 10.61 43.51
C GLY A 5 -0.45 11.58 44.08
N PRO A 6 -0.20 12.72 43.40
CA PRO A 6 0.80 13.70 43.81
C PRO A 6 0.59 14.10 45.27
N VAL A 7 1.67 14.10 46.06
CA VAL A 7 1.63 14.41 47.49
C VAL A 7 1.71 15.93 47.66
N ASP A 8 0.60 16.54 48.10
CA ASP A 8 0.55 17.98 48.37
C ASP A 8 1.52 18.39 49.49
N PRO A 9 2.06 19.63 49.45
CA PRO A 9 2.90 20.17 50.52
C PRO A 9 2.14 20.18 51.86
N PRO A 10 2.75 19.68 52.95
CA PRO A 10 2.09 19.57 54.25
C PRO A 10 1.81 20.97 54.85
N ARG A 11 0.61 21.14 55.43
CA ARG A 11 0.25 22.36 56.15
C ARG A 11 0.94 22.38 57.52
N ALA A 12 1.74 23.41 57.77
CA ALA A 12 2.44 23.57 59.04
C ALA A 12 1.48 23.86 60.21
N PRO A 13 1.66 23.21 61.37
CA PRO A 13 0.84 23.45 62.55
C PRO A 13 1.33 24.65 63.38
N GLY A 14 0.41 25.20 64.19
CA GLY A 14 0.69 26.23 65.20
C GLY A 14 1.31 27.53 64.65
N ARG A 15 1.99 28.27 65.54
CA ARG A 15 2.67 29.54 65.25
C ARG A 15 4.06 29.59 65.89
N LEU A 16 4.88 30.54 65.45
CA LEU A 16 6.23 30.75 65.99
C LEU A 16 6.20 31.04 67.50
N GLY A 17 6.97 30.28 68.29
CA GLY A 17 7.08 30.44 69.74
C GLY A 17 5.94 29.80 70.54
N GLU A 18 5.10 28.99 69.90
CA GLU A 18 4.04 28.22 70.58
C GLU A 18 4.48 26.76 70.80
N ALA A 19 4.11 26.18 71.94
CA ALA A 19 4.25 24.75 72.19
C ALA A 19 3.13 23.96 71.48
N ILE A 20 3.33 23.68 70.19
CA ILE A 20 2.38 23.01 69.29
C ILE A 20 1.92 21.66 69.87
N PRO A 21 0.63 21.30 69.84
CA PRO A 21 0.15 20.01 70.33
C PRO A 21 0.90 18.81 69.70
N ALA A 22 1.22 17.82 70.54
CA ALA A 22 2.01 16.65 70.13
C ALA A 22 1.37 15.87 68.95
N ALA A 23 0.04 15.74 68.93
CA ALA A 23 -0.67 15.05 67.84
C ALA A 23 -0.53 15.78 66.49
N ASP A 24 -0.53 17.12 66.51
CA ASP A 24 -0.38 17.94 65.31
C ASP A 24 1.05 17.88 64.77
N LEU A 25 2.05 17.87 65.67
CA LEU A 25 3.45 17.68 65.31
C LEU A 25 3.71 16.30 64.70
N LEU A 26 3.17 15.23 65.30
CA LEU A 26 3.29 13.87 64.76
C LEU A 26 2.71 13.77 63.35
N THR A 27 1.51 14.34 63.14
CA THR A 27 0.84 14.35 61.84
C THR A 27 1.64 15.13 60.80
N TYR A 28 2.16 16.29 61.18
CA TYR A 28 2.97 17.13 60.29
C TYR A 28 4.30 16.47 59.92
N LEU A 29 5.02 15.87 60.87
CA LEU A 29 6.28 15.18 60.61
C LEU A 29 6.08 13.99 59.66
N ALA A 30 5.07 13.16 59.88
CA ALA A 30 4.77 12.03 58.99
C ALA A 30 4.41 12.50 57.57
N ALA A 31 3.66 13.60 57.44
CA ALA A 31 3.32 14.17 56.14
C ALA A 31 4.55 14.78 55.45
N LEU A 32 5.42 15.47 56.20
CA LEU A 32 6.65 16.08 55.69
C LEU A 32 7.69 15.05 55.28
N GLU A 33 7.85 13.95 56.01
CA GLU A 33 8.70 12.82 55.62
C GLU A 33 8.24 12.20 54.31
N ARG A 34 6.93 11.91 54.19
CA ARG A 34 6.36 11.35 52.97
C ARG A 34 6.53 12.30 51.79
N TRP A 35 6.23 13.58 51.98
CA TRP A 35 6.41 14.61 50.95
C TRP A 35 7.88 14.72 50.53
N ALA A 36 8.83 14.75 51.48
CA ALA A 36 10.24 14.87 51.16
C ALA A 36 10.76 13.66 50.37
N ALA A 37 10.30 12.44 50.68
CA ALA A 37 10.64 11.23 49.93
C ALA A 37 10.06 11.24 48.51
N ASP A 38 8.80 11.66 48.36
CA ASP A 38 8.14 11.80 47.05
C ASP A 38 8.86 12.80 46.15
N ARG A 39 9.17 14.00 46.68
CA ARG A 39 9.89 15.03 45.94
C ARG A 39 11.33 14.67 45.62
N ARG A 40 11.96 13.80 46.42
CA ARG A 40 13.27 13.24 46.06
C ARG A 40 13.18 12.37 44.82
N ALA A 41 12.23 11.44 44.81
CA ALA A 41 12.02 10.54 43.68
C ALA A 41 11.61 11.32 42.42
N GLU A 42 10.86 12.42 42.56
CA GLU A 42 10.56 13.32 41.45
C GLU A 42 11.79 14.09 40.95
N LEU A 43 12.60 14.66 41.85
CA LEU A 43 13.84 15.34 41.48
C LEU A 43 14.82 14.42 40.75
N ASP A 44 14.97 13.17 41.20
CA ASP A 44 15.84 12.19 40.53
C ASP A 44 15.33 11.87 39.11
N ARG A 45 14.00 11.81 38.93
CA ARG A 45 13.38 11.65 37.60
C ARG A 45 13.61 12.88 36.71
N LEU A 46 13.42 14.09 37.24
CA LEU A 46 13.60 15.34 36.50
C LEU A 46 15.07 15.60 36.14
N ASP A 47 16.01 15.31 37.04
CA ASP A 47 17.45 15.35 36.77
C ASP A 47 17.82 14.38 35.64
N THR A 48 17.36 13.14 35.71
CA THR A 48 17.55 12.14 34.64
C THR A 48 16.98 12.62 33.31
N ALA A 49 15.74 13.11 33.29
CA ALA A 49 15.08 13.63 32.09
C ALA A 49 15.82 14.84 31.51
N SER A 50 16.29 15.76 32.36
CA SER A 50 17.02 16.95 31.93
C SER A 50 18.31 16.62 31.18
N ARG A 51 19.02 15.56 31.60
CA ARG A 51 20.26 15.10 30.96
C ARG A 51 20.04 14.44 29.60
N GLN A 52 18.81 14.00 29.33
CA GLN A 52 18.41 13.35 28.10
C GLN A 52 17.90 14.34 27.04
N THR A 53 17.70 15.61 27.40
CA THR A 53 17.34 16.66 26.44
C THR A 53 18.49 17.01 25.51
N ASP A 54 18.17 17.64 24.36
CA ASP A 54 19.17 18.13 23.42
C ASP A 54 20.08 19.23 23.99
N LYS A 55 19.65 19.90 25.08
CA LYS A 55 20.37 21.01 25.73
C LYS A 55 20.40 20.85 27.27
N PRO A 56 21.14 19.88 27.82
CA PRO A 56 21.19 19.62 29.27
C PRO A 56 21.65 20.83 30.10
N GLU A 57 22.57 21.62 29.54
CA GLU A 57 23.11 22.85 30.13
C GLU A 57 22.02 23.86 30.49
N ALA A 58 20.91 23.88 29.74
CA ALA A 58 19.81 24.83 29.95
C ALA A 58 18.99 24.56 31.22
N PHE A 59 19.04 23.33 31.75
CA PHE A 59 18.26 22.89 32.92
C PHE A 59 19.13 22.64 34.16
N THR A 60 20.44 22.52 33.97
CA THR A 60 21.39 22.16 35.03
C THR A 60 21.32 23.11 36.23
N SER A 61 21.27 24.43 35.99
CA SER A 61 21.16 25.43 37.07
C SER A 61 19.88 25.27 37.90
N ASP A 62 18.75 25.01 37.24
CA ASP A 62 17.44 24.91 37.90
C ASP A 62 17.32 23.60 38.71
N VAL A 63 17.84 22.48 38.17
CA VAL A 63 17.92 21.19 38.87
C VAL A 63 18.82 21.29 40.10
N VAL A 64 19.99 21.92 39.98
CA VAL A 64 20.91 22.13 41.12
C VAL A 64 20.26 22.99 42.19
N LEU A 65 19.56 24.06 41.81
CA LEU A 65 18.85 24.92 42.75
C LEU A 65 17.74 24.16 43.49
N ALA A 66 16.93 23.38 42.78
CA ALA A 66 15.85 22.59 43.36
C ALA A 66 16.39 21.48 44.30
N MET A 67 17.48 20.82 43.89
CA MET A 67 18.17 19.84 44.70
C MET A 67 18.73 20.45 45.99
N THR A 68 19.34 21.63 45.91
CA THR A 68 19.88 22.35 47.06
C THR A 68 18.78 22.74 48.04
N MET A 69 17.64 23.23 47.53
CA MET A 69 16.46 23.54 48.35
C MET A 69 15.92 22.30 49.05
N TRP A 70 15.78 21.18 48.34
CA TRP A 70 15.34 19.91 48.92
C TRP A 70 16.29 19.41 50.03
N GLN A 71 17.61 19.52 49.83
CA GLN A 71 18.60 19.14 50.85
C GLN A 71 18.48 20.00 52.11
N ALA A 72 18.25 21.31 51.99
CA ALA A 72 18.04 22.20 53.13
C ALA A 72 16.77 21.83 53.92
N ILE A 73 15.68 21.50 53.21
CA ILE A 73 14.43 21.02 53.83
C ILE A 73 14.67 19.69 54.55
N ARG A 74 15.37 18.75 53.91
CA ARG A 74 15.68 17.45 54.52
C ARG A 74 16.52 17.61 55.79
N GLY A 75 17.56 18.44 55.76
CA GLY A 75 18.37 18.72 56.93
C GLY A 75 17.58 19.36 58.09
N ARG A 76 16.59 20.22 57.79
CA ARG A 76 15.69 20.77 58.81
C ARG A 76 14.73 19.72 59.37
N LEU A 77 14.21 18.84 58.52
CA LEU A 77 13.36 17.72 58.93
C LEU A 77 14.12 16.76 59.85
N ASP A 78 15.37 16.41 59.53
CA ASP A 78 16.18 15.54 60.39
C ASP A 78 16.36 16.16 61.80
N ARG A 79 16.62 17.48 61.89
CA ARG A 79 16.67 18.20 63.18
C ARG A 79 15.34 18.20 63.92
N LEU A 80 14.21 18.32 63.21
CA LEU A 80 12.88 18.24 63.83
C LEU A 80 12.62 16.86 64.42
N VAL A 81 13.03 15.79 63.72
CA VAL A 81 12.91 14.41 64.21
C VAL A 81 13.80 14.18 65.44
N GLU A 82 14.99 14.76 65.48
CA GLU A 82 15.86 14.73 66.68
C GLU A 82 15.20 15.39 67.88
N VAL A 83 14.64 16.60 67.73
CA VAL A 83 13.97 17.33 68.83
C VAL A 83 12.69 16.65 69.28
N TRP A 84 12.00 15.94 68.38
CA TRP A 84 10.77 15.21 68.70
C TRP A 84 10.99 14.06 69.71
N ASP A 85 12.21 13.49 69.77
CA ASP A 85 12.61 12.38 70.65
C ASP A 85 11.54 11.26 70.73
N SER A 86 11.11 10.75 69.58
CA SER A 86 10.07 9.69 69.49
C SER A 86 8.75 10.01 70.22
N GLY A 87 8.38 11.29 70.33
CA GLY A 87 7.16 11.74 70.98
C GLY A 87 7.28 12.07 72.47
N ARG A 88 8.51 12.08 73.02
CA ARG A 88 8.79 12.52 74.40
C ARG A 88 9.06 14.03 74.52
N ALA A 89 8.90 14.79 73.44
CA ALA A 89 9.08 16.23 73.43
C ALA A 89 8.15 16.94 74.45
N ASP A 90 8.77 17.56 75.47
CA ASP A 90 8.08 18.39 76.45
C ASP A 90 7.61 19.73 75.84
N ALA A 91 7.04 20.63 76.65
CA ALA A 91 6.57 21.92 76.16
C ALA A 91 7.70 22.78 75.54
N VAL A 92 8.91 22.73 76.11
CA VAL A 92 10.07 23.50 75.64
C VAL A 92 10.57 22.94 74.32
N ALA A 93 10.69 21.61 74.19
CA ALA A 93 11.05 20.96 72.94
C ALA A 93 10.03 21.23 71.83
N ARG A 94 8.73 21.24 72.14
CA ARG A 94 7.68 21.56 71.15
C ARG A 94 7.69 23.03 70.74
N GLU A 95 8.05 23.95 71.64
CA GLU A 95 8.31 25.35 71.29
C GLU A 95 9.56 25.50 70.41
N GLN A 96 10.63 24.75 70.71
CA GLN A 96 11.82 24.70 69.87
C GLN A 96 11.50 24.16 68.46
N MET A 97 10.61 23.17 68.35
CA MET A 97 10.12 22.67 67.06
C MET A 97 9.34 23.75 66.30
N SER A 98 8.50 24.56 66.97
CA SER A 98 7.82 25.66 66.29
C SER A 98 8.80 26.72 65.76
N GLN A 99 9.89 26.98 66.49
CA GLN A 99 11.00 27.82 66.00
C GLN A 99 11.71 27.20 64.79
N LEU A 100 11.87 25.88 64.75
CA LEU A 100 12.45 25.18 63.59
C LEU A 100 11.53 25.15 62.38
N ILE A 101 10.20 25.11 62.56
CA ILE A 101 9.23 25.14 61.46
C ILE A 101 9.11 26.55 60.87
N TRP A 102 8.97 27.56 61.73
CA TRP A 102 8.70 28.94 61.30
C TRP A 102 9.97 29.79 61.16
N GLY A 103 11.11 29.31 61.65
CA GLY A 103 12.40 30.00 61.58
C GLY A 103 13.12 29.77 60.26
N ARG A 104 14.02 30.72 59.93
CA ARG A 104 14.78 30.74 58.67
C ARG A 104 15.61 29.49 58.46
N LEU A 105 15.66 29.02 57.21
CA LEU A 105 16.54 27.94 56.78
C LEU A 105 17.95 28.45 56.52
N ASP A 106 18.93 27.59 56.79
CA ASP A 106 20.31 27.83 56.38
C ASP A 106 20.58 26.92 55.19
N ALA A 107 20.59 27.50 53.99
CA ALA A 107 20.71 26.77 52.73
C ALA A 107 22.12 26.82 52.11
N GLY A 108 23.12 27.39 52.80
CA GLY A 108 24.50 27.48 52.29
C GLY A 108 24.66 28.38 51.05
N GLN A 109 25.77 29.11 50.97
CA GLN A 109 26.16 30.00 49.84
C GLN A 109 25.16 31.14 49.48
N GLY A 110 24.21 31.39 50.37
CA GLY A 110 23.31 32.54 50.39
C GLY A 110 22.16 32.17 51.31
N SER A 111 22.02 32.82 52.48
CA SER A 111 20.99 32.42 53.44
C SER A 111 19.64 32.41 52.75
N ALA A 112 18.98 31.26 52.66
CA ALA A 112 17.59 31.21 52.24
C ALA A 112 16.81 32.06 53.25
N LEU A 113 16.32 33.22 52.83
CA LEU A 113 15.61 34.15 53.71
C LEU A 113 14.26 33.60 54.20
N VAL A 114 13.90 32.39 53.76
CA VAL A 114 12.63 31.71 53.91
C VAL A 114 12.63 30.69 55.04
N SER A 115 11.47 30.53 55.67
CA SER A 115 11.15 29.49 56.63
C SER A 115 11.03 28.11 55.98
N LEU A 116 10.91 27.04 56.79
CA LEU A 116 10.66 25.69 56.28
C LEU A 116 9.36 25.62 55.46
N VAL A 117 8.30 26.30 55.92
CA VAL A 117 6.99 26.32 55.28
C VAL A 117 7.07 26.92 53.87
N GLU A 118 7.76 28.05 53.75
CA GLU A 118 7.98 28.73 52.48
C GLU A 118 8.88 27.91 51.56
N ALA A 119 9.93 27.28 52.09
CA ALA A 119 10.82 26.43 51.29
C ALA A 119 10.13 25.19 50.73
N VAL A 120 9.25 24.54 51.50
CA VAL A 120 8.43 23.41 51.02
C VAL A 120 7.57 23.85 49.83
N THR A 121 6.92 25.01 49.93
CA THR A 121 6.06 25.56 48.87
C THR A 121 6.89 25.97 47.64
N LEU A 122 8.05 26.60 47.87
CA LEU A 122 8.95 27.05 46.81
C LEU A 122 9.55 25.86 46.05
N CYS A 123 9.97 24.82 46.77
CA CYS A 123 10.48 23.58 46.17
C CYS A 123 9.43 22.95 45.26
N ASP A 124 8.19 22.81 45.73
CA ASP A 124 7.07 22.27 44.95
C ASP A 124 6.85 23.05 43.64
N ALA A 125 6.81 24.39 43.72
CA ALA A 125 6.67 25.25 42.54
C ALA A 125 7.85 25.14 41.56
N MET A 126 9.08 24.96 42.06
CA MET A 126 10.26 24.78 41.22
C MET A 126 10.21 23.45 40.46
N LEU A 127 9.74 22.38 41.10
CA LEU A 127 9.56 21.07 40.45
C LEU A 127 8.46 21.13 39.39
N ASP A 128 7.32 21.80 39.68
CA ASP A 128 6.25 22.02 38.70
C ASP A 128 6.75 22.81 37.48
N GLN A 129 7.50 23.89 37.70
CA GLN A 129 8.09 24.68 36.61
C GLN A 129 9.08 23.86 35.77
N LEU A 130 9.95 23.07 36.40
CA LEU A 130 10.88 22.18 35.71
C LEU A 130 10.15 21.14 34.85
N ARG A 131 9.08 20.54 35.39
CA ARG A 131 8.23 19.59 34.67
C ARG A 131 7.60 20.22 33.44
N ASP A 132 7.01 21.42 33.60
CA ASP A 132 6.36 22.12 32.50
C ASP A 132 7.37 22.48 31.41
N ARG A 133 8.55 22.99 31.79
CA ARG A 133 9.61 23.34 30.84
C ARG A 133 10.16 22.13 30.09
N LEU A 134 10.31 20.98 30.76
CA LEU A 134 10.73 19.73 30.13
C LEU A 134 9.65 19.14 29.21
N ALA A 135 8.36 19.36 29.50
CA ALA A 135 7.26 18.92 28.64
C ALA A 135 7.21 19.66 27.29
N PHE A 136 7.81 20.85 27.19
CA PHE A 136 7.95 21.61 25.95
C PHE A 136 9.27 21.35 25.20
N ASP A 137 10.01 20.29 25.57
CA ASP A 137 11.24 19.89 24.89
C ASP A 137 10.98 19.45 23.43
N PRO A 138 11.78 19.93 22.46
CA PRO A 138 11.65 19.55 21.05
C PRO A 138 11.74 18.03 20.78
N GLY A 139 12.48 17.26 21.60
CA GLY A 139 12.60 15.80 21.44
C GLY A 139 11.29 15.05 21.72
N ALA A 140 10.56 15.42 22.77
CA ALA A 140 9.24 14.84 23.07
C ALA A 140 8.18 15.21 21.99
N ALA A 141 8.31 16.40 21.40
CA ALA A 141 7.46 16.81 20.28
C ALA A 141 7.72 15.98 19.00
N ASP A 142 8.97 15.54 18.79
CA ASP A 142 9.35 14.64 17.68
C ASP A 142 8.76 13.23 17.86
N GLU A 143 8.86 12.64 19.06
CA GLU A 143 8.28 11.32 19.34
C GLU A 143 6.75 11.28 19.15
N ALA A 144 6.04 12.33 19.58
CA ALA A 144 4.60 12.44 19.36
C ALA A 144 4.23 12.58 17.87
N ALA A 145 5.08 13.24 17.07
CA ALA A 145 4.90 13.31 15.62
C ALA A 145 5.14 11.95 14.95
N ARG A 146 6.20 11.24 15.35
CA ARG A 146 6.54 9.89 14.88
C ARG A 146 5.45 8.86 15.18
N LEU A 147 4.93 8.84 16.41
CA LEU A 147 3.79 7.99 16.79
C LEU A 147 2.54 8.24 15.93
N ARG A 148 2.23 9.51 15.64
CA ARG A 148 1.12 9.85 14.72
C ARG A 148 1.36 9.33 13.30
N ALA A 149 2.58 9.42 12.80
CA ALA A 149 2.94 8.89 11.48
C ALA A 149 2.78 7.36 11.42
N VAL A 150 3.23 6.65 12.46
CA VAL A 150 3.04 5.19 12.59
C VAL A 150 1.57 4.81 12.60
N ARG A 151 0.72 5.49 13.39
CA ARG A 151 -0.74 5.24 13.38
C ARG A 151 -1.34 5.39 12.00
N ALA A 152 -0.99 6.48 11.30
CA ALA A 152 -1.48 6.73 9.96
C ALA A 152 -1.03 5.63 8.98
N ALA A 153 0.20 5.14 9.10
CA ALA A 153 0.70 4.03 8.29
C ALA A 153 0.00 2.70 8.60
N ILE A 154 -0.30 2.41 9.86
CA ILE A 154 -1.08 1.23 10.25
C ILE A 154 -2.50 1.32 9.69
N VAL A 155 -3.17 2.48 9.72
CA VAL A 155 -4.49 2.66 9.09
C VAL A 155 -4.43 2.32 7.58
N ARG A 156 -3.41 2.80 6.87
CA ARG A 156 -3.22 2.42 5.45
C ARG A 156 -2.99 0.93 5.28
N CYS A 157 -2.24 0.29 6.17
CA CYS A 157 -2.06 -1.16 6.13
C CYS A 157 -3.39 -1.92 6.32
N GLU A 158 -4.29 -1.42 7.18
CA GLU A 158 -5.62 -2.01 7.37
C GLU A 158 -6.48 -1.91 6.12
N ASP A 159 -6.44 -0.77 5.44
CA ASP A 159 -7.16 -0.57 4.17
C ASP A 159 -6.64 -1.50 3.06
N LEU A 160 -5.35 -1.86 3.10
CA LEU A 160 -4.71 -2.74 2.12
C LEU A 160 -4.87 -4.24 2.45
N ALA A 161 -5.07 -4.60 3.72
CA ALA A 161 -5.15 -5.97 4.20
C ALA A 161 -6.43 -6.68 3.71
N ALA A 162 -6.26 -7.66 2.83
CA ALA A 162 -7.37 -8.31 2.14
C ALA A 162 -7.72 -9.72 2.64
N ASP A 163 -6.77 -10.42 3.25
CA ASP A 163 -6.96 -11.74 3.84
C ASP A 163 -6.78 -11.72 5.36
N ASP A 164 -7.14 -12.82 6.00
CA ASP A 164 -7.16 -12.91 7.47
C ASP A 164 -5.76 -12.91 8.07
N GLU A 165 -4.76 -13.40 7.34
CA GLU A 165 -3.36 -13.40 7.77
C GLU A 165 -2.80 -11.98 7.78
N ALA A 166 -3.00 -11.22 6.70
CA ALA A 166 -2.65 -9.81 6.61
C ALA A 166 -3.36 -8.99 7.69
N ARG A 167 -4.66 -9.21 7.91
CA ARG A 167 -5.42 -8.54 8.98
C ARG A 167 -4.86 -8.86 10.37
N ALA A 168 -4.53 -10.11 10.64
CA ALA A 168 -3.93 -10.52 11.91
C ALA A 168 -2.57 -9.85 12.14
N ARG A 169 -1.72 -9.79 11.11
CA ARG A 169 -0.41 -9.13 11.17
C ARG A 169 -0.54 -7.63 11.44
N VAL A 170 -1.45 -6.94 10.74
CA VAL A 170 -1.70 -5.50 10.97
C VAL A 170 -2.32 -5.25 12.35
N GLY A 171 -3.19 -6.15 12.82
CA GLY A 171 -3.73 -6.12 14.17
C GLY A 171 -2.65 -6.22 15.26
N ALA A 172 -1.63 -7.05 15.06
CA ALA A 172 -0.49 -7.15 15.96
C ALA A 172 0.35 -5.85 15.99
N LEU A 173 0.58 -5.22 14.83
CA LEU A 173 1.24 -3.92 14.74
C LEU A 173 0.46 -2.83 15.49
N ARG A 174 -0.88 -2.82 15.37
CA ARG A 174 -1.74 -1.90 16.11
C ARG A 174 -1.69 -2.12 17.62
N ALA A 175 -1.74 -3.37 18.09
CA ALA A 175 -1.64 -3.65 19.52
C ALA A 175 -0.28 -3.18 20.09
N ARG A 176 0.80 -3.34 19.32
CA ARG A 176 2.14 -2.90 19.72
C ARG A 176 2.27 -1.38 19.71
N GLU A 177 1.70 -0.69 18.73
CA GLU A 177 1.60 0.77 18.70
C GLU A 177 0.87 1.31 19.94
N GLN A 178 -0.27 0.72 20.30
CA GLN A 178 -1.03 1.12 21.50
C GLN A 178 -0.22 0.92 22.79
N GLY A 179 0.55 -0.18 22.86
CA GLY A 179 1.47 -0.44 23.98
C GLY A 179 2.54 0.64 24.12
N ILE A 180 3.23 0.96 23.02
CA ILE A 180 4.26 2.00 22.96
C ILE A 180 3.67 3.37 23.30
N SER A 181 2.51 3.72 22.72
CA SER A 181 1.83 4.98 23.02
C SER A 181 1.46 5.10 24.50
N THR A 182 1.06 4.00 25.14
CA THR A 182 0.72 3.99 26.57
C THR A 182 1.98 4.18 27.43
N GLN A 183 3.11 3.61 27.03
CA GLN A 183 4.40 3.79 27.70
C GLN A 183 4.92 5.22 27.56
N ALA A 184 4.88 5.78 26.35
CA ALA A 184 5.24 7.17 26.08
C ALA A 184 4.40 8.16 26.90
N ALA A 185 3.08 7.93 27.01
CA ALA A 185 2.19 8.75 27.84
C ALA A 185 2.53 8.71 29.35
N ARG A 186 3.28 7.70 29.80
CA ARG A 186 3.78 7.59 31.18
C ARG A 186 5.19 8.15 31.36
N GLY A 187 5.78 8.71 30.30
CA GLY A 187 7.13 9.28 30.29
C GLY A 187 8.25 8.25 30.18
N ALA A 188 7.98 7.04 29.64
CA ALA A 188 9.03 6.07 29.35
C ALA A 188 9.75 6.40 28.04
N ASP A 189 11.06 6.14 27.97
CA ASP A 189 11.82 6.18 26.71
C ASP A 189 11.33 5.07 25.78
N VAL A 190 10.80 5.47 24.62
CA VAL A 190 10.27 4.58 23.60
C VAL A 190 11.02 4.69 22.27
N GLY A 191 12.12 5.45 22.19
CA GLY A 191 12.79 5.75 20.92
C GLY A 191 13.23 4.50 20.15
N GLY A 192 13.77 3.50 20.86
CA GLY A 192 14.15 2.20 20.31
C GLY A 192 12.95 1.38 19.83
N PRO A 193 12.00 1.00 20.71
CA PRO A 193 10.80 0.26 20.34
C PRO A 193 9.97 0.94 19.23
N LEU A 194 9.89 2.27 19.22
CA LEU A 194 9.22 3.05 18.19
C LEU A 194 9.95 2.94 16.84
N GLY A 195 11.28 3.04 16.82
CA GLY A 195 12.08 2.86 15.61
C GLY A 195 11.94 1.46 14.99
N GLU A 196 11.90 0.42 15.82
CA GLU A 196 11.64 -0.94 15.34
C GLU A 196 10.25 -1.08 14.71
N LEU A 197 9.23 -0.50 15.35
CA LEU A 197 7.86 -0.53 14.85
C LEU A 197 7.73 0.25 13.52
N GLU A 198 8.40 1.40 13.39
CA GLU A 198 8.44 2.19 12.14
C GLU A 198 8.96 1.36 10.97
N VAL A 199 10.08 0.65 11.16
CA VAL A 199 10.68 -0.20 10.13
C VAL A 199 9.75 -1.36 9.74
N GLU A 200 9.12 -1.99 10.73
CA GLU A 200 8.23 -3.12 10.50
C GLU A 200 6.93 -2.70 9.80
N VAL A 201 6.33 -1.58 10.21
CA VAL A 201 5.15 -1.00 9.55
C VAL A 201 5.48 -0.60 8.13
N ALA A 202 6.60 0.08 7.90
CA ALA A 202 7.00 0.52 6.56
C ALA A 202 7.30 -0.65 5.60
N THR A 203 7.79 -1.78 6.13
CA THR A 203 8.02 -3.01 5.35
C THR A 203 6.69 -3.69 5.04
N THR A 204 5.83 -3.85 6.05
CA THR A 204 4.48 -4.44 5.90
C THR A 204 3.63 -3.64 4.91
N GLU A 205 3.66 -2.30 4.98
CA GLU A 205 2.94 -1.44 4.05
C GLU A 205 3.39 -1.67 2.59
N ARG A 206 4.71 -1.72 2.36
CA ARG A 206 5.28 -1.99 1.02
C ARG A 206 4.84 -3.34 0.47
N ASP A 207 4.91 -4.39 1.29
CA ASP A 207 4.51 -5.74 0.88
C ASP A 207 3.02 -5.78 0.51
N LEU A 208 2.16 -5.18 1.33
CA LEU A 208 0.72 -5.09 1.06
C LEU A 208 0.39 -4.31 -0.21
N ILE A 209 1.11 -3.21 -0.50
CA ILE A 209 0.96 -2.46 -1.75
C ILE A 209 1.31 -3.34 -2.95
N VAL A 210 2.42 -4.09 -2.87
CA VAL A 210 2.83 -5.01 -3.94
C VAL A 210 1.77 -6.08 -4.16
N ASP A 211 1.24 -6.69 -3.10
CA ASP A 211 0.21 -7.71 -3.19
C ASP A 211 -1.09 -7.19 -3.80
N VAL A 212 -1.54 -5.99 -3.42
CA VAL A 212 -2.70 -5.33 -4.06
C VAL A 212 -2.45 -5.11 -5.56
N SER A 213 -1.26 -4.64 -5.93
CA SER A 213 -0.89 -4.40 -7.33
C SER A 213 -0.86 -5.70 -8.14
N GLN A 214 -0.29 -6.77 -7.58
CA GLN A 214 -0.25 -8.09 -8.21
C GLN A 214 -1.66 -8.67 -8.38
N ARG A 215 -2.51 -8.59 -7.37
CA ARG A 215 -3.91 -9.04 -7.46
C ARG A 215 -4.70 -8.28 -8.52
N ARG A 216 -4.57 -6.95 -8.58
CA ARG A 216 -5.22 -6.12 -9.62
C ARG A 216 -4.74 -6.48 -11.02
N THR A 217 -3.44 -6.72 -11.17
CA THR A 217 -2.85 -7.11 -12.46
C THR A 217 -3.37 -8.47 -12.90
N LEU A 218 -3.37 -9.45 -12.00
CA LEU A 218 -3.90 -10.78 -12.27
C LEU A 218 -5.40 -10.74 -12.61
N ALA A 219 -6.21 -10.00 -11.87
CA ALA A 219 -7.63 -9.84 -12.15
C ALA A 219 -7.87 -9.25 -13.55
N ARG A 220 -7.09 -8.24 -13.96
CA ARG A 220 -7.15 -7.67 -15.30
C ARG A 220 -6.76 -8.69 -16.37
N GLN A 221 -5.63 -9.37 -16.19
CA GLN A 221 -5.16 -10.40 -17.14
C GLN A 221 -6.20 -11.52 -17.31
N ARG A 222 -6.88 -11.91 -16.24
CA ARG A 222 -7.97 -12.89 -16.30
C ARG A 222 -9.16 -12.37 -17.08
N SER A 223 -9.62 -11.15 -16.80
CA SER A 223 -10.70 -10.51 -17.55
C SER A 223 -10.37 -10.37 -19.05
N ASP A 224 -9.13 -10.00 -19.38
CA ASP A 224 -8.67 -9.89 -20.77
C ASP A 224 -8.64 -11.27 -21.46
N ALA A 225 -8.21 -12.32 -20.73
CA ALA A 225 -8.20 -13.69 -21.23
C ALA A 225 -9.62 -14.26 -21.43
N GLU A 226 -10.56 -13.95 -20.53
CA GLU A 226 -11.98 -14.29 -20.66
C GLU A 226 -12.56 -13.63 -21.92
N ALA A 227 -12.36 -12.32 -22.08
CA ALA A 227 -12.83 -11.59 -23.26
C ALA A 227 -12.23 -12.14 -24.58
N LEU A 228 -10.95 -12.52 -24.58
CA LEU A 228 -10.31 -13.13 -25.75
C LEU A 228 -10.89 -14.52 -26.05
N ARG A 229 -11.14 -15.35 -25.03
CA ARG A 229 -11.78 -16.66 -25.20
C ARG A 229 -13.17 -16.49 -25.80
N ASP A 230 -13.99 -15.63 -25.23
CA ASP A 230 -15.38 -15.43 -25.67
C ASP A 230 -15.42 -14.90 -27.12
N ALA A 231 -14.51 -13.98 -27.48
CA ALA A 231 -14.38 -13.50 -28.87
C ALA A 231 -13.98 -14.61 -29.86
N LEU A 232 -13.18 -15.60 -29.42
CA LEU A 232 -12.86 -16.77 -30.24
C LEU A 232 -14.05 -17.73 -30.34
N GLU A 233 -14.78 -17.97 -29.24
CA GLU A 233 -16.01 -18.78 -29.23
C GLU A 233 -17.06 -18.19 -30.19
N ASP A 234 -17.26 -16.88 -30.19
CA ASP A 234 -18.19 -16.20 -31.11
C ASP A 234 -17.77 -16.34 -32.59
N ARG A 235 -16.47 -16.39 -32.87
CA ARG A 235 -15.93 -16.52 -34.24
C ARG A 235 -15.99 -17.96 -34.77
N GLU A 236 -15.92 -18.96 -33.89
CA GLU A 236 -15.84 -20.38 -34.23
C GLU A 236 -16.96 -20.86 -35.18
N PRO A 237 -18.27 -20.58 -34.93
CA PRO A 237 -19.35 -21.01 -35.83
C PRO A 237 -19.23 -20.46 -37.25
N THR A 238 -18.73 -19.23 -37.40
CA THR A 238 -18.52 -18.61 -38.71
C THR A 238 -17.46 -19.35 -39.53
N LEU A 239 -16.40 -19.83 -38.88
CA LEU A 239 -15.36 -20.63 -39.54
C LEU A 239 -15.86 -22.03 -39.91
N HIS A 240 -16.68 -22.66 -39.06
CA HIS A 240 -17.35 -23.91 -39.43
C HIS A 240 -18.24 -23.74 -40.66
N ALA A 241 -19.03 -22.66 -40.72
CA ALA A 241 -19.87 -22.35 -41.87
C ALA A 241 -19.05 -22.09 -43.14
N LEU A 242 -17.91 -21.38 -43.04
CA LEU A 242 -16.99 -21.15 -44.15
C LEU A 242 -16.40 -22.47 -44.68
N ALA A 243 -15.92 -23.32 -43.78
CA ALA A 243 -15.35 -24.62 -44.14
C ALA A 243 -16.39 -25.52 -44.82
N GLU A 244 -17.62 -25.56 -44.29
CA GLU A 244 -18.72 -26.31 -44.88
C GLU A 244 -19.13 -25.79 -46.25
N ARG A 245 -19.19 -24.45 -46.40
CA ARG A 245 -19.43 -23.82 -47.69
C ARG A 245 -18.37 -24.21 -48.72
N CYS A 246 -17.08 -24.16 -48.33
CA CYS A 246 -16.00 -24.55 -49.23
C CYS A 246 -16.10 -26.03 -49.63
N ARG A 247 -16.39 -26.93 -48.68
CA ARG A 247 -16.57 -28.37 -48.97
C ARG A 247 -17.70 -28.65 -49.96
N ARG A 248 -18.77 -27.86 -49.91
CA ARG A 248 -19.89 -27.96 -50.85
C ARG A 248 -19.58 -27.37 -52.22
N GLU A 249 -18.80 -26.30 -52.28
CA GLU A 249 -18.60 -25.50 -53.48
C GLU A 249 -17.33 -25.86 -54.28
N VAL A 250 -16.38 -26.60 -53.71
CA VAL A 250 -15.07 -26.90 -54.29
C VAL A 250 -14.87 -28.42 -54.32
N VAL A 251 -14.37 -28.96 -55.44
CA VAL A 251 -14.14 -30.41 -55.63
C VAL A 251 -13.10 -30.97 -54.65
N ASP A 252 -11.95 -30.30 -54.53
CA ASP A 252 -10.87 -30.67 -53.63
C ASP A 252 -10.66 -29.58 -52.55
N PRO A 253 -11.55 -29.50 -51.55
CA PRO A 253 -11.44 -28.50 -50.49
C PRO A 253 -10.24 -28.81 -49.57
N PRO A 254 -9.68 -27.80 -48.87
CA PRO A 254 -8.71 -28.03 -47.81
C PRO A 254 -9.26 -28.99 -46.73
N ASN A 255 -8.38 -29.76 -46.08
CA ASN A 255 -8.75 -30.70 -45.01
C ASN A 255 -8.25 -30.24 -43.63
N LEU A 256 -8.43 -28.96 -43.31
CA LEU A 256 -8.06 -28.40 -42.01
C LEU A 256 -9.24 -28.48 -41.04
N ALA A 257 -8.99 -28.92 -39.81
CA ALA A 257 -9.97 -28.87 -38.74
C ALA A 257 -10.11 -27.44 -38.20
N VAL A 258 -11.34 -27.05 -37.85
CA VAL A 258 -11.59 -25.83 -37.05
C VAL A 258 -11.35 -26.20 -35.59
N PRO A 259 -10.45 -25.51 -34.87
CA PRO A 259 -10.26 -25.73 -33.44
C PRO A 259 -11.54 -25.43 -32.62
N ASP A 260 -11.79 -26.25 -31.61
CA ASP A 260 -12.91 -26.12 -30.66
C ASP A 260 -12.40 -25.37 -29.42
N VAL A 261 -12.87 -24.14 -29.24
CA VAL A 261 -12.42 -23.23 -28.17
C VAL A 261 -12.92 -23.71 -26.80
N SER A 262 -14.10 -24.34 -26.75
CA SER A 262 -14.71 -24.82 -25.50
C SER A 262 -13.85 -25.85 -24.78
N ARG A 263 -13.01 -26.60 -25.53
CA ARG A 263 -12.06 -27.57 -24.98
C ARG A 263 -10.91 -26.95 -24.18
N LEU A 264 -10.67 -25.64 -24.29
CA LEU A 264 -9.66 -24.95 -23.50
C LEU A 264 -10.07 -24.78 -22.03
N GLY A 265 -11.37 -24.84 -21.75
CA GLY A 265 -11.93 -24.67 -20.41
C GLY A 265 -11.93 -23.22 -19.91
N ASP A 266 -12.14 -23.07 -18.60
CA ASP A 266 -12.20 -21.76 -17.94
C ASP A 266 -10.82 -21.15 -17.70
N VAL A 267 -10.82 -19.82 -17.51
CA VAL A 267 -9.60 -19.08 -17.23
C VAL A 267 -9.07 -19.46 -15.84
N PRO A 268 -7.82 -19.95 -15.75
CA PRO A 268 -7.26 -20.44 -14.50
C PRO A 268 -7.00 -19.31 -13.49
N PRO A 269 -6.89 -19.65 -12.19
CA PRO A 269 -6.83 -18.64 -11.13
C PRO A 269 -5.44 -18.03 -10.92
N THR A 270 -4.36 -18.72 -11.28
CA THR A 270 -2.98 -18.28 -10.97
C THR A 270 -2.29 -17.62 -12.17
N ARG A 271 -1.33 -16.73 -11.90
CA ARG A 271 -0.65 -15.94 -12.94
C ARG A 271 0.06 -16.82 -13.99
N SER A 272 0.87 -17.79 -13.56
CA SER A 272 1.60 -18.67 -14.49
C SER A 272 0.66 -19.49 -15.37
N GLU A 273 -0.47 -19.91 -14.82
CA GLU A 273 -1.48 -20.65 -15.58
C GLU A 273 -2.23 -19.73 -16.56
N VAL A 274 -2.52 -18.48 -16.18
CA VAL A 274 -3.15 -17.48 -17.06
C VAL A 274 -2.23 -17.15 -18.23
N ASP A 275 -0.94 -16.92 -18.00
CA ASP A 275 0.01 -16.65 -19.08
C ASP A 275 0.07 -17.83 -20.07
N ALA A 276 0.13 -19.07 -19.56
CA ALA A 276 0.08 -20.27 -20.40
C ALA A 276 -1.26 -20.43 -21.15
N PHE A 277 -2.37 -20.04 -20.53
CA PHE A 277 -3.70 -20.07 -21.14
C PHE A 277 -3.80 -19.06 -22.30
N VAL A 278 -3.30 -17.83 -22.10
CA VAL A 278 -3.26 -16.79 -23.15
C VAL A 278 -2.44 -17.25 -24.35
N GLU A 279 -1.31 -17.93 -24.15
CA GLU A 279 -0.52 -18.49 -25.26
C GLU A 279 -1.27 -19.58 -26.04
N ARG A 280 -2.10 -20.39 -25.35
CA ARG A 280 -3.00 -21.33 -26.03
C ARG A 280 -4.06 -20.61 -26.86
N LEU A 281 -4.68 -19.56 -26.32
CA LEU A 281 -5.63 -18.72 -27.07
C LEU A 281 -4.99 -18.08 -28.31
N ARG A 282 -3.78 -17.52 -28.17
CA ARG A 282 -3.01 -16.96 -29.32
C ARG A 282 -2.69 -18.01 -30.38
N THR A 283 -2.48 -19.25 -29.96
CA THR A 283 -2.26 -20.37 -30.89
C THR A 283 -3.55 -20.74 -31.62
N VAL A 284 -4.69 -20.76 -30.93
CA VAL A 284 -6.01 -20.96 -31.56
C VAL A 284 -6.34 -19.83 -32.53
N GLN A 285 -6.08 -18.57 -32.17
CA GLN A 285 -6.30 -17.43 -33.06
C GLN A 285 -5.50 -17.55 -34.37
N ARG A 286 -4.22 -17.93 -34.28
CA ARG A 286 -3.40 -18.18 -35.48
C ARG A 286 -3.94 -19.35 -36.32
N ALA A 287 -4.44 -20.39 -35.67
CA ALA A 287 -5.08 -21.51 -36.36
C ALA A 287 -6.39 -21.07 -37.06
N PHE A 288 -7.19 -20.21 -36.43
CA PHE A 288 -8.41 -19.63 -37.02
C PHE A 288 -8.09 -18.81 -38.28
N ASP A 289 -7.04 -18.02 -38.24
CA ASP A 289 -6.61 -17.24 -39.41
C ASP A 289 -6.12 -18.14 -40.54
N ALA A 290 -5.36 -19.19 -40.22
CA ALA A 290 -4.93 -20.18 -41.20
C ALA A 290 -6.11 -20.94 -41.83
N VAL A 291 -7.10 -21.35 -41.03
CA VAL A 291 -8.34 -21.99 -41.50
C VAL A 291 -9.13 -21.04 -42.40
N ALA A 292 -9.30 -19.78 -41.97
CA ALA A 292 -10.04 -18.78 -42.72
C ALA A 292 -9.41 -18.52 -44.10
N ASP A 293 -8.08 -18.37 -44.16
CA ASP A 293 -7.40 -18.19 -45.43
C ASP A 293 -7.46 -19.45 -46.31
N ALA A 294 -7.18 -20.62 -45.75
CA ALA A 294 -7.17 -21.88 -46.51
C ALA A 294 -8.52 -22.16 -47.18
N TYR A 295 -9.63 -22.07 -46.43
CA TYR A 295 -10.97 -22.31 -46.98
C TYR A 295 -11.51 -21.11 -47.78
N GLY A 296 -11.10 -19.88 -47.44
CA GLY A 296 -11.54 -18.68 -48.15
C GLY A 296 -10.89 -18.51 -49.51
N ARG A 297 -9.62 -18.93 -49.67
CA ARG A 297 -8.85 -18.76 -50.91
C ARG A 297 -9.50 -19.40 -52.15
N PRO A 298 -9.87 -20.70 -52.17
CA PRO A 298 -10.47 -21.31 -53.37
C PRO A 298 -11.85 -20.72 -53.71
N LEU A 299 -12.63 -20.31 -52.70
CA LEU A 299 -13.91 -19.60 -52.91
C LEU A 299 -13.71 -18.23 -53.55
N ARG A 300 -12.70 -17.48 -53.11
CA ARG A 300 -12.31 -16.20 -53.71
C ARG A 300 -11.79 -16.38 -55.13
N GLU A 301 -10.90 -17.35 -55.35
CA GLU A 301 -10.37 -17.66 -56.68
C GLU A 301 -11.49 -18.03 -57.66
N ARG A 302 -12.47 -18.85 -57.24
CA ARG A 302 -13.67 -19.13 -58.05
C ARG A 302 -14.45 -17.86 -58.42
N ALA A 303 -14.65 -16.95 -57.47
CA ALA A 303 -15.36 -15.69 -57.73
C ALA A 303 -14.58 -14.76 -58.68
N GLU A 304 -13.26 -14.68 -58.50
CA GLU A 304 -12.35 -13.92 -59.37
C GLU A 304 -12.35 -14.47 -60.80
N LEU A 305 -12.30 -15.79 -60.97
CA LEU A 305 -12.38 -16.45 -62.28
C LEU A 305 -13.69 -16.15 -62.99
N ARG A 306 -14.82 -16.14 -62.27
CA ARG A 306 -16.13 -15.73 -62.82
C ARG A 306 -16.11 -14.29 -63.32
N TYR A 307 -15.65 -13.37 -62.49
CA TYR A 307 -15.56 -11.96 -62.84
C TYR A 307 -14.63 -11.74 -64.04
N ARG A 308 -13.47 -12.41 -64.05
CA ARG A 308 -12.52 -12.35 -65.16
C ARG A 308 -13.11 -12.88 -66.46
N LEU A 309 -13.83 -14.00 -66.41
CA LEU A 309 -14.48 -14.60 -67.58
C LEU A 309 -15.51 -13.63 -68.21
N GLU A 310 -16.32 -12.97 -67.39
CA GLU A 310 -17.27 -11.95 -67.84
C GLU A 310 -16.56 -10.76 -68.52
N GLY A 311 -15.45 -10.29 -67.95
CA GLY A 311 -14.62 -9.24 -68.55
C GLY A 311 -13.99 -9.64 -69.90
N LEU A 312 -13.44 -10.86 -69.98
CA LEU A 312 -12.89 -11.41 -71.22
C LEU A 312 -13.97 -11.55 -72.29
N ARG A 313 -15.20 -11.92 -71.90
CA ARG A 313 -16.33 -12.01 -72.82
C ARG A 313 -16.69 -10.66 -73.41
N ALA A 314 -16.77 -9.61 -72.59
CA ALA A 314 -17.03 -8.26 -73.05
C ALA A 314 -15.92 -7.76 -74.00
N ALA A 315 -14.65 -8.05 -73.72
CA ALA A 315 -13.54 -7.72 -74.59
C ALA A 315 -13.62 -8.45 -75.95
N ALA A 316 -13.97 -9.74 -75.92
CA ALA A 316 -14.17 -10.54 -77.13
C ALA A 316 -15.33 -10.03 -77.99
N ASP A 317 -16.39 -9.49 -77.37
CA ASP A 317 -17.50 -8.86 -78.08
C ASP A 317 -17.06 -7.52 -78.70
N ALA A 318 -16.25 -6.72 -78.00
CA ALA A 318 -15.77 -5.42 -78.50
C ALA A 318 -14.80 -5.53 -79.68
N ASN A 319 -13.91 -6.53 -79.69
CA ASN A 319 -12.96 -6.77 -80.78
C ASN A 319 -13.46 -7.75 -81.86
N GLY A 320 -14.71 -8.21 -81.75
CA GLY A 320 -15.37 -9.11 -82.72
C GLY A 320 -14.90 -10.57 -82.66
N ARG A 321 -14.02 -10.95 -81.72
CA ARG A 321 -13.54 -12.32 -81.56
C ARG A 321 -14.67 -13.28 -81.15
N SER A 322 -15.70 -12.81 -80.47
CA SER A 322 -16.83 -13.63 -80.03
C SER A 322 -17.65 -14.26 -81.16
N ALA A 323 -17.50 -13.78 -82.40
CA ALA A 323 -18.10 -14.39 -83.60
C ALA A 323 -17.42 -15.70 -84.02
N SER A 324 -16.20 -15.98 -83.56
CA SER A 324 -15.47 -17.21 -83.87
C SER A 324 -16.08 -18.44 -83.17
N PRO A 325 -16.33 -19.57 -83.87
CA PRO A 325 -16.79 -20.80 -83.24
C PRO A 325 -15.87 -21.30 -82.12
N THR A 326 -14.55 -21.17 -82.29
CA THR A 326 -13.56 -21.58 -81.29
C THR A 326 -13.65 -20.73 -80.02
N VAL A 327 -13.84 -19.41 -80.16
CA VAL A 327 -14.00 -18.49 -79.03
C VAL A 327 -15.30 -18.76 -78.28
N ARG A 328 -16.40 -19.05 -78.99
CA ARG A 328 -17.68 -19.44 -78.36
C ARG A 328 -17.54 -20.73 -77.54
N SER A 329 -16.98 -21.78 -78.14
CA SER A 329 -16.75 -23.04 -77.44
C SER A 329 -15.83 -22.87 -76.23
N GLY A 330 -14.74 -22.08 -76.36
CA GLY A 330 -13.87 -21.78 -75.22
C GLY A 330 -14.57 -21.03 -74.10
N TYR A 331 -15.51 -20.13 -74.41
CA TYR A 331 -16.34 -19.45 -73.42
C TYR A 331 -17.30 -20.41 -72.71
N ASP A 332 -17.98 -21.28 -73.47
CA ASP A 332 -18.96 -22.22 -72.93
C ASP A 332 -18.29 -23.22 -71.97
N GLU A 333 -17.12 -23.76 -72.34
CA GLU A 333 -16.31 -24.66 -71.50
C GLU A 333 -15.83 -23.95 -70.21
N ALA A 334 -15.29 -22.73 -70.33
CA ALA A 334 -14.86 -21.95 -69.17
C ALA A 334 -16.02 -21.60 -68.25
N ARG A 335 -17.17 -21.23 -68.83
CA ARG A 335 -18.40 -20.92 -68.08
C ARG A 335 -18.90 -22.14 -67.33
N GLU A 336 -19.02 -23.29 -68.00
CA GLU A 336 -19.44 -24.55 -67.37
C GLU A 336 -18.51 -24.90 -66.21
N ALA A 337 -17.19 -24.80 -66.40
CA ALA A 337 -16.21 -25.13 -65.38
C ALA A 337 -16.35 -24.26 -64.12
N VAL A 338 -16.53 -22.94 -64.25
CA VAL A 338 -16.61 -22.05 -63.07
C VAL A 338 -18.00 -22.07 -62.40
N GLU A 339 -19.08 -22.28 -63.17
CA GLU A 339 -20.46 -22.35 -62.67
C GLU A 339 -20.80 -23.70 -62.02
N ARG A 340 -20.12 -24.79 -62.40
CA ARG A 340 -20.30 -26.12 -61.79
C ARG A 340 -20.11 -26.08 -60.26
N THR A 341 -20.94 -26.83 -59.55
CA THR A 341 -20.88 -26.98 -58.09
C THR A 341 -20.98 -28.46 -57.73
N PRO A 342 -19.95 -29.06 -57.11
CA PRO A 342 -18.67 -28.47 -56.71
C PRO A 342 -17.77 -28.07 -57.90
N CYS A 343 -17.01 -26.99 -57.77
CA CYS A 343 -16.10 -26.45 -58.79
C CYS A 343 -14.68 -27.02 -58.63
N ASP A 344 -14.10 -27.53 -59.71
CA ASP A 344 -12.67 -27.78 -59.79
C ASP A 344 -11.98 -26.45 -60.18
N VAL A 345 -11.47 -25.74 -59.18
CA VAL A 345 -10.87 -24.41 -59.36
C VAL A 345 -9.63 -24.46 -60.24
N VAL A 346 -8.87 -25.57 -60.22
CA VAL A 346 -7.66 -25.73 -61.04
C VAL A 346 -8.05 -25.87 -62.51
N LEU A 347 -9.04 -26.71 -62.80
CA LEU A 347 -9.56 -26.88 -64.16
C LEU A 347 -10.25 -25.60 -64.67
N ALA A 348 -11.04 -24.94 -63.82
CA ALA A 348 -11.69 -23.68 -64.14
C ALA A 348 -10.67 -22.58 -64.50
N ARG A 349 -9.58 -22.47 -63.75
CA ARG A 349 -8.48 -21.56 -64.05
C ARG A 349 -7.87 -21.83 -65.42
N PHE A 350 -7.58 -23.09 -65.73
CA PHE A 350 -7.05 -23.49 -67.03
C PHE A 350 -7.97 -23.05 -68.18
N TYR A 351 -9.28 -23.29 -68.08
CA TYR A 351 -10.21 -22.88 -69.15
C TYR A 351 -10.33 -21.37 -69.29
N VAL A 352 -10.30 -20.60 -68.19
CA VAL A 352 -10.33 -19.13 -68.24
C VAL A 352 -9.06 -18.58 -68.88
N GLU A 353 -7.88 -19.12 -68.57
CA GLU A 353 -6.60 -18.73 -69.22
C GLU A 353 -6.59 -19.07 -70.71
N GLN A 354 -7.12 -20.24 -71.08
CA GLN A 354 -7.28 -20.63 -72.48
C GLN A 354 -8.23 -19.67 -73.21
N TYR A 355 -9.35 -19.30 -72.58
CA TYR A 355 -10.27 -18.32 -73.15
C TYR A 355 -9.62 -16.96 -73.32
N GLU A 356 -8.88 -16.47 -72.33
CA GLU A 356 -8.11 -15.22 -72.43
C GLU A 356 -7.20 -15.22 -73.66
N PHE A 357 -6.46 -16.31 -73.89
CA PHE A 357 -5.62 -16.46 -75.07
C PHE A 357 -6.44 -16.36 -76.38
N LEU A 358 -7.60 -17.02 -76.44
CA LEU A 358 -8.49 -16.98 -77.60
C LEU A 358 -9.07 -15.57 -77.86
N THR A 359 -9.28 -14.78 -76.81
CA THR A 359 -9.85 -13.42 -76.91
C THR A 359 -8.86 -12.32 -77.30
N ARG A 360 -7.56 -12.64 -77.37
CA ARG A 360 -6.54 -11.67 -77.79
C ARG A 360 -6.81 -11.12 -79.19
N ASP A 361 -6.46 -9.84 -79.38
CA ASP A 361 -6.51 -9.21 -80.69
C ASP A 361 -5.60 -9.95 -81.67
N VAL A 362 -6.13 -10.21 -82.86
CA VAL A 362 -5.32 -10.77 -83.94
C VAL A 362 -4.44 -9.65 -84.49
N PRO A 363 -3.12 -9.83 -84.62
CA PRO A 363 -2.27 -8.83 -85.24
C PRO A 363 -2.78 -8.55 -86.65
N ALA A 364 -3.08 -7.28 -86.94
CA ALA A 364 -3.55 -6.81 -88.23
C ALA A 364 -2.49 -7.09 -89.31
N HIS A 365 -2.52 -8.27 -89.91
CA HIS A 365 -1.79 -8.56 -91.14
C HIS A 365 -2.61 -8.01 -92.32
N GLY A 366 -2.67 -6.68 -92.41
CA GLY A 366 -2.97 -6.02 -93.66
C GLY A 366 -1.71 -6.03 -94.54
N PRO A 367 -1.77 -6.45 -95.81
CA PRO A 367 -0.63 -6.31 -96.70
C PRO A 367 -0.29 -4.81 -96.80
N LYS A 368 0.92 -4.43 -96.35
CA LYS A 368 1.54 -3.16 -96.76
C LYS A 368 1.96 -3.32 -98.22
N GLY A 369 0.96 -3.23 -99.11
CA GLY A 369 1.11 -3.40 -100.56
C GLY A 369 0.73 -2.11 -101.28
N ALA A 370 1.74 -1.29 -101.52
CA ALA A 370 1.92 -0.34 -102.62
C ALA A 370 0.67 0.19 -103.35
N THR A 371 0.46 1.50 -103.23
CA THR A 371 -0.04 2.28 -104.37
C THR A 371 0.89 3.47 -104.59
N ARG A 372 1.43 3.51 -105.80
CA ARG A 372 2.23 4.59 -106.40
C ARG A 372 1.42 5.87 -106.54
#